data_AF-A0A9W9USL6-F1
#
_entry.id   AF-A0A9W9USL6-F1
#
_cell.length_a   1.000
_cell.length_b   1.000
_cell.length_c   1.000
_cell.angle_alpha   90.00
_cell.angle_beta   90.00
_cell.angle_gamma   90.00
#
_symmetry.space_group_name_H-M   'P 1'
#
loop_
_entity.id
_entity.type
_entity.pdbx_description
1 polymer ?
#
loop_
_entity_poly.entity_id
_entity_poly.type
_entity_poly.pdbx_seq_one_letter_code
_entity_poly.pdbx_strand_id
1 'polypeptide(L)'
;MGYTHYYAIIGWDTPEWQKAWSQIIQDVPNIIKEARVPLSGPTEDDDKITPVVTDSEKGIYLNGIRGNAHEPFILCKPGAWTFCKTARKPYDVVVSSILLRIWMLAPKNLDLGSDGDHEDWDEARDLCATLWPGEPTDGLWAQHDDENDGKSMREMT
;
A
#
# COMPACT_ATOMS: atom_id res chain seq x y z
N MET A 1 -6.35 17.93 -8.84
CA MET A 1 -6.99 17.13 -7.76
C MET A 1 -6.15 15.87 -7.62
N GLY A 2 -5.82 15.46 -6.39
CA GLY A 2 -4.90 14.35 -6.12
C GLY A 2 -5.67 13.05 -5.87
N TYR A 3 -5.16 11.94 -6.38
CA TYR A 3 -5.57 10.58 -6.04
C TYR A 3 -4.79 10.14 -4.80
N THR A 4 -5.49 9.71 -3.75
CA THR A 4 -4.94 9.51 -2.40
C THR A 4 -5.22 8.11 -1.88
N HIS A 5 -4.23 7.53 -1.21
CA HIS A 5 -4.39 6.33 -0.38
C HIS A 5 -4.21 6.69 1.09
N TYR A 6 -5.10 6.20 1.95
CA TYR A 6 -5.13 6.40 3.39
C TYR A 6 -4.84 5.07 4.07
N TYR A 7 -3.96 5.07 5.06
CA TYR A 7 -3.61 3.81 5.71
C TYR A 7 -3.14 3.99 7.15
N ALA A 8 -3.44 2.98 7.98
CA ALA A 8 -2.81 2.77 9.29
C ALA A 8 -2.57 1.29 9.51
N ILE A 9 -1.56 0.98 10.33
CA ILE A 9 -1.33 -0.40 10.78
C ILE A 9 -1.83 -0.53 12.21
N ILE A 10 -2.80 -1.41 12.40
CA ILE A 10 -3.38 -1.75 13.70
C ILE A 10 -2.53 -2.84 14.35
N GLY A 11 -2.10 -2.60 15.59
CA GLY A 11 -1.43 -3.61 16.40
C GLY A 11 -0.01 -3.95 15.91
N TRP A 12 0.87 -2.94 15.83
CA TRP A 12 2.27 -3.13 15.43
C TRP A 12 3.04 -4.19 16.21
N ASP A 13 2.68 -4.43 17.47
CA ASP A 13 3.37 -5.38 18.33
C ASP A 13 2.65 -6.74 18.39
N THR A 14 1.60 -6.92 17.59
CA THR A 14 0.90 -8.22 17.47
C THR A 14 1.76 -9.24 16.72
N PRO A 15 1.75 -10.53 17.11
CA PRO A 15 2.47 -11.58 16.38
C PRO A 15 2.07 -11.68 14.90
N GLU A 16 0.79 -11.48 14.61
CA GLU A 16 0.23 -11.51 13.26
C GLU A 16 0.88 -10.43 12.38
N TRP A 17 0.90 -9.18 12.86
CA TRP A 17 1.56 -8.09 12.14
C TRP A 17 3.07 -8.29 12.04
N GLN A 18 3.74 -8.73 13.11
CA GLN A 18 5.20 -8.95 13.06
C GLN A 18 5.60 -9.99 12.00
N LYS A 19 4.78 -11.04 11.83
CA LYS A 19 4.95 -12.02 10.75
C LYS A 19 4.73 -11.38 9.37
N ALA A 20 3.63 -10.64 9.19
CA ALA A 20 3.33 -9.96 7.93
C ALA A 20 4.38 -8.90 7.57
N TRP A 21 4.88 -8.15 8.55
CA TRP A 21 5.94 -7.14 8.40
C TRP A 21 7.25 -7.76 7.95
N SER A 22 7.62 -8.92 8.52
CA SER A 22 8.81 -9.64 8.06
C SER A 22 8.70 -10.09 6.60
N GLN A 23 7.49 -10.48 6.18
CA GLN A 23 7.23 -10.89 4.80
C GLN A 23 7.17 -9.69 3.84
N ILE A 24 6.51 -8.58 4.21
CA ILE A 24 6.39 -7.40 3.31
C ILE A 24 7.76 -6.80 2.98
N ILE A 25 8.69 -6.79 3.94
CA ILE A 25 10.08 -6.34 3.71
C ILE A 25 10.79 -7.21 2.65
N GLN A 26 10.48 -8.49 2.57
CA GLN A 26 11.02 -9.40 1.54
C GLN A 26 10.28 -9.28 0.21
N ASP A 27 9.00 -8.91 0.24
CA ASP A 27 8.13 -8.85 -0.94
C ASP A 27 8.27 -7.53 -1.71
N VAL A 28 8.52 -6.40 -1.04
CA VAL A 28 8.65 -5.08 -1.66
C VAL A 28 9.70 -5.04 -2.79
N PRO A 29 10.91 -5.63 -2.66
CA PRO A 29 11.86 -5.68 -3.78
C PRO A 29 11.33 -6.41 -5.02
N ASN A 30 10.48 -7.42 -4.85
CA ASN A 30 9.84 -8.14 -5.95
C ASN A 30 8.77 -7.28 -6.61
N ILE A 31 7.96 -6.56 -5.82
CA ILE A 31 6.97 -5.59 -6.34
C ILE A 31 7.68 -4.53 -7.18
N ILE A 32 8.74 -3.91 -6.66
CA ILE A 32 9.50 -2.88 -7.37
C ILE A 32 10.08 -3.41 -8.69
N LYS A 33 10.64 -4.63 -8.64
CA LYS A 33 11.22 -5.28 -9.82
C LYS A 33 10.17 -5.57 -10.90
N GLU A 34 9.00 -6.06 -10.50
CA GLU A 34 7.92 -6.43 -11.43
C GLU A 34 7.22 -5.20 -12.01
N ALA A 35 7.00 -4.16 -11.20
CA ALA A 35 6.39 -2.90 -11.64
C ALA A 35 7.22 -2.19 -12.71
N ARG A 36 8.55 -2.34 -12.68
CA ARG A 36 9.50 -1.68 -13.61
C ARG A 36 9.33 -0.15 -13.69
N VAL A 37 8.85 0.44 -12.62
CA VAL A 37 8.69 1.89 -12.50
C VAL A 37 9.97 2.51 -11.91
N PRO A 38 10.49 3.61 -12.46
CA PRO A 38 11.58 4.34 -11.84
C PRO A 38 11.15 4.99 -10.51
N LEU A 39 11.87 4.66 -9.43
CA LEU A 39 11.60 5.16 -8.08
C LEU A 39 12.80 5.91 -7.51
N SER A 40 12.52 6.76 -6.53
CA SER A 40 13.52 7.34 -5.63
C SER A 40 13.16 7.02 -4.18
N GLY A 41 14.17 6.93 -3.32
CA GLY A 41 14.00 6.97 -1.88
C GLY A 41 13.94 8.40 -1.32
N PRO A 42 14.24 8.57 -0.02
CA PRO A 42 14.23 9.86 0.65
C PRO A 42 15.23 10.85 0.03
N THR A 43 14.75 12.05 -0.27
CA THR A 43 15.57 13.20 -0.66
C THR A 43 14.77 14.49 -0.52
N GLU A 44 15.47 15.62 -0.33
CA GLU A 44 14.90 16.97 -0.40
C GLU A 44 15.16 17.64 -1.77
N ASP A 45 15.87 16.94 -2.67
CA ASP A 45 16.26 17.43 -3.99
C ASP A 45 15.60 16.57 -5.07
N ASP A 46 14.60 17.13 -5.74
CA ASP A 46 13.80 16.45 -6.77
C ASP A 46 14.60 16.00 -8.00
N ASP A 47 15.80 16.56 -8.22
CA ASP A 47 16.70 16.15 -9.29
C ASP A 47 17.62 14.97 -8.90
N LYS A 48 17.70 14.66 -7.61
CA LYS A 48 18.50 13.57 -7.06
C LYS A 48 17.68 12.28 -6.96
N ILE A 49 18.18 11.22 -7.58
CA ILE A 49 17.61 9.88 -7.43
C ILE A 49 18.40 9.15 -6.33
N THR A 50 17.72 8.75 -5.26
CA THR A 50 18.30 7.98 -4.16
C THR A 50 17.72 6.56 -4.11
N PRO A 51 18.41 5.58 -3.52
CA PRO A 51 17.87 4.24 -3.35
C PRO A 51 16.60 4.25 -2.49
N VAL A 52 15.58 3.50 -2.91
CA VAL A 52 14.40 3.19 -2.09
C VAL A 52 14.82 2.55 -0.77
N VAL A 53 14.12 2.90 0.32
CA VAL A 53 14.33 2.26 1.62
C VAL A 53 13.35 1.11 1.75
N THR A 54 13.87 -0.07 2.08
CA THR A 54 13.10 -1.25 2.46
C THR A 54 13.90 -1.96 3.53
N ASP A 55 13.58 -1.67 4.78
CA ASP A 55 14.39 -2.07 5.93
C ASP A 55 13.46 -2.36 7.12
N SER A 56 13.75 -3.42 7.87
CA SER A 56 12.89 -3.88 8.97
C SER A 56 12.80 -2.89 10.13
N GLU A 57 13.81 -2.04 10.31
CA GLU A 57 13.87 -1.02 11.37
C GLU A 57 13.42 0.35 10.87
N LYS A 58 13.87 0.76 9.67
CA LYS A 58 13.56 2.09 9.10
C LYS A 58 12.22 2.15 8.38
N GLY A 59 11.67 1.01 7.96
CA GLY A 59 10.43 0.93 7.21
C GLY A 59 10.62 0.90 5.70
N ILE A 60 9.55 1.29 5.01
CA ILE A 60 9.52 1.45 3.56
C ILE A 60 9.39 2.93 3.24
N TYR A 61 10.26 3.42 2.36
CA TYR A 61 10.21 4.81 1.87
C TYR A 61 10.49 4.81 0.37
N LEU A 62 9.52 5.28 -0.42
CA LEU A 62 9.67 5.48 -1.85
C LEU A 62 8.84 6.65 -2.38
N ASN A 63 9.20 7.17 -3.54
CA ASN A 63 8.44 8.11 -4.34
C ASN A 63 8.75 7.88 -5.83
N GLY A 64 8.00 8.50 -6.74
CA GLY A 64 8.41 8.60 -8.13
C GLY A 64 9.66 9.48 -8.30
N ILE A 65 10.24 9.48 -9.50
CA ILE A 65 11.39 10.35 -9.82
C ILE A 65 10.94 11.64 -10.50
N ARG A 66 11.57 12.78 -10.20
CA ARG A 66 11.39 14.06 -10.94
C ARG A 66 9.89 14.40 -11.12
N GLY A 67 9.46 14.70 -12.35
CA GLY A 67 8.06 14.99 -12.70
C GLY A 67 7.07 13.85 -12.42
N ASN A 68 7.55 12.62 -12.20
CA ASN A 68 6.73 11.47 -11.78
C ASN A 68 6.62 11.33 -10.25
N ALA A 69 7.31 12.15 -9.46
CA ALA A 69 7.14 12.23 -8.01
C ALA A 69 5.89 13.03 -7.61
N HIS A 70 5.29 12.74 -6.45
CA HIS A 70 4.25 13.61 -5.87
C HIS A 70 4.38 13.77 -4.35
N GLU A 71 3.85 12.85 -3.55
CA GLU A 71 4.13 12.74 -2.12
C GLU A 71 4.85 11.41 -1.83
N PRO A 72 5.85 11.37 -0.95
CA PRO A 72 6.53 10.12 -0.63
C PRO A 72 5.58 9.15 0.09
N PHE A 73 5.62 7.89 -0.30
CA PHE A 73 5.01 6.80 0.46
C PHE A 73 5.94 6.40 1.60
N ILE A 74 5.41 6.39 2.82
CA ILE A 74 6.16 6.07 4.03
C ILE A 74 5.35 5.08 4.86
N LEU A 75 5.92 3.92 5.15
CA LEU A 75 5.37 2.94 6.09
C LEU A 75 6.43 2.57 7.12
N CYS A 76 6.28 3.07 8.34
CA CYS A 76 7.22 2.85 9.45
C CYS A 76 6.51 2.90 10.81
N LYS A 77 7.22 2.55 11.89
CA LYS A 77 6.74 2.76 13.25
C LYS A 77 6.85 4.26 13.65
N PRO A 78 5.88 4.81 14.40
CA PRO A 78 4.58 4.22 14.73
C PRO A 78 3.66 4.33 13.51
N GLY A 79 3.01 3.25 13.07
CA GLY A 79 2.11 3.29 11.90
C GLY A 79 0.75 3.86 12.25
N ALA A 80 0.78 5.10 12.74
CA ALA A 80 -0.36 5.97 12.91
C ALA A 80 -1.05 6.21 11.56
N TRP A 81 -2.32 6.63 11.63
CA TRP A 81 -3.09 7.02 10.47
C TRP A 81 -2.38 8.09 9.65
N THR A 82 -2.17 7.80 8.38
CA THR A 82 -1.46 8.65 7.42
C THR A 82 -2.07 8.49 6.02
N PHE A 83 -1.56 9.26 5.06
CA PHE A 83 -1.96 9.16 3.66
C PHE A 83 -0.78 9.45 2.72
N CYS A 84 -0.93 9.06 1.45
CA CYS A 84 -0.01 9.39 0.38
C CYS A 84 -0.80 9.77 -0.87
N LYS A 85 -0.62 10.99 -1.37
CA LYS A 85 -1.17 11.39 -2.67
C LYS A 85 -0.19 11.01 -3.77
N THR A 86 -0.62 10.13 -4.64
CA THR A 86 0.18 9.71 -5.80
C THR A 86 -0.21 10.48 -7.06
N ALA A 87 -1.43 11.07 -7.09
CA ALA A 87 -1.99 11.73 -8.27
C ALA A 87 -1.98 10.83 -9.52
N ARG A 88 -2.17 9.51 -9.34
CA ARG A 88 -2.10 8.48 -10.40
C ARG A 88 -0.79 8.53 -11.21
N LYS A 89 0.29 9.00 -10.59
CA LYS A 89 1.61 8.98 -11.22
C LYS A 89 2.15 7.56 -11.27
N PRO A 90 3.14 7.25 -12.14
CA PRO A 90 3.55 5.88 -12.40
C PRO A 90 3.93 5.06 -11.16
N TYR A 91 4.45 5.68 -10.10
CA TYR A 91 4.82 4.96 -8.86
C TYR A 91 3.61 4.50 -8.03
N ASP A 92 2.41 4.95 -8.36
CA ASP A 92 1.17 4.56 -7.69
C ASP A 92 0.99 3.04 -7.67
N VAL A 93 1.25 2.35 -8.79
CA VAL A 93 1.15 0.88 -8.87
C VAL A 93 2.02 0.18 -7.81
N VAL A 94 3.16 0.77 -7.46
CA VAL A 94 4.04 0.23 -6.40
C VAL A 94 3.42 0.47 -5.03
N VAL A 95 2.88 1.67 -4.79
CA VAL A 95 2.20 2.02 -3.53
C VAL A 95 0.98 1.13 -3.30
N SER A 96 0.08 1.06 -4.27
CA SER A 96 -1.14 0.25 -4.20
C SER A 96 -0.84 -1.25 -4.10
N SER A 97 0.18 -1.76 -4.83
CA SER A 97 0.61 -3.16 -4.67
C SER A 97 1.15 -3.47 -3.28
N ILE A 98 1.88 -2.54 -2.65
CA ILE A 98 2.37 -2.73 -1.26
C ILE A 98 1.18 -2.77 -0.29
N LEU A 99 0.23 -1.84 -0.42
CA LEU A 99 -0.97 -1.81 0.43
C LEU A 99 -1.84 -3.06 0.24
N LEU A 100 -2.05 -3.49 -1.01
CA LEU A 100 -2.77 -4.72 -1.32
C LEU A 100 -2.05 -5.94 -0.74
N ARG A 101 -0.72 -6.02 -0.88
CA ARG A 101 0.05 -7.13 -0.31
C ARG A 101 -0.03 -7.18 1.20
N ILE A 102 -0.05 -6.03 1.87
CA ILE A 102 -0.28 -5.95 3.32
C ILE A 102 -1.67 -6.52 3.67
N TRP A 103 -2.71 -6.10 2.95
CA TRP A 103 -4.06 -6.64 3.14
C TRP A 103 -4.11 -8.16 2.93
N MET A 104 -3.46 -8.70 1.89
CA MET A 104 -3.40 -10.14 1.64
C MET A 104 -2.76 -10.92 2.80
N LEU A 105 -1.72 -10.35 3.43
CA LEU A 105 -0.97 -11.00 4.51
C LEU A 105 -1.63 -10.86 5.88
N ALA A 106 -2.26 -9.72 6.17
CA ALA A 106 -2.82 -9.40 7.47
C ALA A 106 -4.00 -8.41 7.34
N PRO A 107 -5.15 -8.84 6.80
CA PRO A 107 -6.26 -7.94 6.48
C PRO A 107 -6.84 -7.23 7.71
N LYS A 108 -6.75 -7.85 8.89
CA LYS A 108 -7.24 -7.27 10.16
C LYS A 108 -6.27 -6.26 10.79
N ASN A 109 -5.05 -6.16 10.28
CA ASN A 109 -4.02 -5.25 10.80
C ASN A 109 -3.84 -4.02 9.92
N LEU A 110 -4.62 -3.89 8.84
CA LEU A 110 -4.60 -2.74 7.96
C LEU A 110 -5.94 -2.02 8.02
N ASP A 111 -5.90 -0.75 8.42
CA ASP A 111 -6.97 0.20 8.14
C ASP A 111 -6.62 0.88 6.82
N LEU A 112 -7.44 0.70 5.77
CA LEU A 112 -7.15 1.15 4.41
C LEU A 112 -8.34 1.92 3.83
N GLY A 113 -8.04 3.02 3.14
CA GLY A 113 -8.99 3.74 2.29
C GLY A 113 -8.30 4.30 1.05
N SER A 114 -9.07 4.59 0.02
CA SER A 114 -8.58 5.20 -1.23
C SER A 114 -9.64 6.12 -1.81
N ASP A 115 -9.21 7.12 -2.58
CA ASP A 115 -10.11 7.91 -3.43
C ASP A 115 -10.62 7.11 -4.65
N GLY A 116 -10.03 5.95 -4.93
CA GLY A 116 -10.36 5.08 -6.07
C GLY A 116 -11.32 3.94 -5.76
N ASP A 117 -11.81 3.33 -6.83
CA ASP A 117 -12.68 2.16 -6.82
C ASP A 117 -11.92 0.86 -7.13
N HIS A 118 -12.65 -0.21 -7.44
CA HIS A 118 -12.06 -1.50 -7.77
C HIS A 118 -11.19 -1.37 -9.02
N GLU A 119 -11.68 -0.75 -10.09
CA GLU A 119 -11.00 -0.60 -11.37
C GLU A 119 -9.69 0.21 -11.25
N ASP A 120 -9.66 1.25 -10.40
CA ASP A 120 -8.44 2.04 -10.13
C ASP A 120 -7.28 1.19 -9.54
N TRP A 121 -7.56 -0.03 -9.05
CA TRP A 121 -6.57 -0.95 -8.49
C TRP A 121 -6.24 -2.17 -9.38
N ASP A 122 -6.73 -2.20 -10.63
CA ASP A 122 -6.46 -3.30 -11.59
C ASP A 122 -4.97 -3.61 -11.72
N GLU A 123 -4.13 -2.58 -11.93
CA GLU A 123 -2.69 -2.77 -12.10
C GLU A 123 -2.02 -3.38 -10.87
N ALA A 124 -2.46 -3.02 -9.66
CA ALA A 124 -1.96 -3.57 -8.42
C ALA A 124 -2.39 -5.03 -8.23
N ARG A 125 -3.66 -5.34 -8.55
CA ARG A 125 -4.17 -6.71 -8.50
C ARG A 125 -3.48 -7.63 -9.49
N ASP A 126 -3.28 -7.18 -10.73
CA ASP A 126 -2.59 -7.93 -11.77
C ASP A 126 -1.13 -8.20 -11.39
N LEU A 127 -0.43 -7.19 -10.86
CA LEU A 127 0.94 -7.32 -10.39
C LEU A 127 1.02 -8.30 -9.21
N CYS A 128 0.16 -8.16 -8.21
CA CYS A 128 0.08 -9.09 -7.08
C CYS A 128 -0.27 -10.53 -7.52
N ALA A 129 -1.21 -10.70 -8.46
CA ALA A 129 -1.58 -12.01 -8.99
C ALA A 129 -0.43 -12.66 -9.77
N THR A 130 0.41 -11.85 -10.43
CA THR A 130 1.63 -12.33 -11.11
C THR A 130 2.66 -12.84 -10.12
N LEU A 131 2.87 -12.12 -9.01
CA LEU A 131 3.85 -12.49 -7.97
C LEU A 131 3.36 -13.62 -7.06
N TRP A 132 2.06 -13.69 -6.79
CA TRP A 132 1.42 -14.64 -5.86
C TRP A 132 0.16 -15.27 -6.48
N PRO A 133 0.27 -16.08 -7.54
CA PRO A 133 -0.87 -16.59 -8.32
C PRO A 133 -1.83 -17.53 -7.56
N GLY A 134 -1.50 -17.94 -6.34
CA GLY A 134 -2.35 -18.76 -5.47
C GLY A 134 -3.08 -18.00 -4.38
N GLU A 135 -2.89 -16.68 -4.28
CA GLU A 135 -3.46 -15.84 -3.24
C GLU A 135 -4.48 -14.86 -3.83
N PRO A 136 -5.68 -14.72 -3.23
CA PRO A 136 -6.73 -13.86 -3.79
C PRO A 136 -6.39 -12.38 -3.66
N THR A 137 -6.59 -11.62 -4.73
CA THR A 137 -6.34 -10.17 -4.80
C THR A 137 -7.62 -9.32 -4.77
N ASP A 138 -8.79 -9.93 -5.00
CA ASP A 138 -10.09 -9.22 -5.05
C ASP A 138 -10.79 -9.05 -3.70
N GLY A 139 -10.36 -9.77 -2.66
CA GLY A 139 -11.12 -9.81 -1.41
C GLY A 139 -11.13 -8.50 -0.62
N LEU A 140 -10.28 -7.52 -0.97
CA LEU A 140 -10.24 -6.20 -0.34
C LEU A 140 -11.59 -5.49 -0.46
N TRP A 141 -12.26 -5.60 -1.61
CA TRP A 141 -13.54 -4.94 -1.86
C TRP A 141 -14.73 -5.69 -1.28
N ALA A 142 -14.68 -7.03 -1.24
CA ALA A 142 -15.73 -7.84 -0.61
C ALA A 142 -15.92 -7.50 0.88
N GLN A 143 -14.86 -7.06 1.58
CA GLN A 143 -14.94 -6.65 2.98
C GLN A 143 -15.66 -5.31 3.19
N HIS A 144 -15.58 -4.40 2.22
CA HIS A 144 -16.25 -3.10 2.33
C HIS A 144 -17.78 -3.22 2.14
N ASP A 145 -18.23 -4.14 1.28
CA ASP A 145 -19.66 -4.38 1.05
C ASP A 145 -20.33 -5.02 2.28
N ASP A 146 -19.67 -5.98 2.94
CA ASP A 146 -20.17 -6.63 4.15
C ASP A 146 -20.25 -5.66 5.36
N GLU A 147 -19.34 -4.69 5.48
CA GLU A 147 -19.41 -3.66 6.53
C GLU A 147 -20.52 -2.62 6.28
N ASN A 148 -20.88 -2.37 5.02
CA ASN A 148 -21.91 -1.39 4.66
C ASN A 148 -23.33 -1.96 4.89
N ASP A 149 -23.53 -3.24 4.63
CA ASP A 149 -24.78 -3.95 4.97
C ASP A 149 -24.99 -4.09 6.49
N GLY A 150 -23.90 -4.15 7.27
CA GLY A 150 -23.96 -4.19 8.74
C GLY A 150 -24.30 -2.86 9.42
N LYS A 151 -24.08 -1.72 8.74
CA LYS A 151 -24.42 -0.38 9.26
C LYS A 151 -25.86 0.04 8.94
N SER A 152 -26.41 -0.39 7.79
CA SER A 152 -27.81 -0.11 7.43
C SER A 152 -28.82 -0.73 8.43
N MET A 153 -28.48 -1.86 9.03
CA MET A 153 -29.40 -2.57 9.94
C MET A 153 -29.35 -2.10 11.42
N ARG A 154 -28.44 -1.18 11.78
CA ARG A 154 -28.30 -0.66 13.16
C ARG A 154 -28.91 0.74 13.38
N GLU A 155 -29.36 1.42 12.33
CA GLU A 155 -30.07 2.71 12.43
C GLU A 155 -31.61 2.58 12.40
N MET A 156 -32.14 1.34 12.45
CA MET A 156 -33.58 1.05 12.50
C MET A 156 -33.99 0.21 13.73
N THR A 157 -33.44 0.51 14.91
CA THR A 157 -33.93 -0.03 16.20
C THR A 157 -33.91 1.01 17.30
#